data_AF-A0A2G4GYG0-F1
#
_entry.id   AF-A0A2G4GYG0-F1
#
_cell.length_a   1.000
_cell.length_b   1.000
_cell.length_c   1.000
_cell.angle_alpha   90.00
_cell.angle_beta   90.00
_cell.angle_gamma   90.00
#
_symmetry.space_group_name_H-M   'P 1'
#
loop_
_entity.id
_entity.type
_entity.pdbx_description
1 polymer ?
#
loop_
_entity_poly.entity_id
_entity_poly.type
_entity_poly.pdbx_seq_one_letter_code
_entity_poly.pdbx_strand_id
1 'polypeptide(L)'
;CGWEVPADRVDRGARVLAKASEGTDRLLAVELIGALEAQGRSERKLTEFGKDTLASVIARLDRDDGGALSPRIAAITGARDTRVGWKWRSWLDRNRNSMRIDAAALIGPKVAVVQNAIAQLDDAGFVRFTAALDELFKKPIDLAVAIDCTASMSAEIASAQAGIDDLMRFVNAVTGGMRVAIVGFRDQQDEFQLMGWDFTADPAEARTRIWKLSADGGGDEPEMVYEAMRMAYGKFSWRSQSQNIMVLIGDAPPHPGWGSRTVDMSQAARAHGITTYVISARSITKTEEVKHFTEIARMGGGRVIRLSDRNDLVAELAGLALSDNWHDQMVGVFERYLQLCR
;
A
#
# COMPACT_ATOMS: atom_id res chain seq x y z
N CYS A 1 -28.26 -4.54 -34.57
CA CYS A 1 -28.71 -3.43 -35.44
C CYS A 1 -30.24 -3.27 -35.51
N GLY A 2 -31.06 -4.22 -35.01
CA GLY A 2 -32.53 -4.06 -35.01
C GLY A 2 -33.21 -4.17 -36.38
N TRP A 3 -32.42 -4.29 -37.46
CA TRP A 3 -32.91 -4.47 -38.82
C TRP A 3 -33.35 -5.91 -39.05
N GLU A 4 -34.56 -6.04 -39.58
CA GLU A 4 -35.12 -7.32 -39.99
C GLU A 4 -34.34 -7.85 -41.20
N VAL A 5 -33.76 -9.05 -41.07
CA VAL A 5 -33.02 -9.67 -42.17
C VAL A 5 -34.02 -10.46 -43.03
N PRO A 6 -34.18 -10.19 -44.34
CA PRO A 6 -35.13 -10.94 -45.17
C PRO A 6 -34.70 -12.40 -45.31
N ALA A 7 -35.56 -13.34 -44.89
CA ALA A 7 -35.23 -14.76 -44.83
C ALA A 7 -34.89 -15.35 -46.22
N ASP A 8 -35.62 -14.93 -47.26
CA ASP A 8 -35.40 -15.34 -48.64
C ASP A 8 -34.04 -14.88 -49.19
N ARG A 9 -33.61 -13.68 -48.80
CA ARG A 9 -32.33 -13.09 -49.21
C ARG A 9 -31.16 -13.79 -48.52
N VAL A 10 -31.32 -14.15 -47.26
CA VAL A 10 -30.31 -14.91 -46.51
C VAL A 10 -30.17 -16.32 -47.04
N ASP A 11 -31.27 -17.04 -47.31
CA ASP A 11 -31.19 -18.40 -47.88
C ASP A 11 -30.41 -18.39 -49.20
N ARG A 12 -30.75 -17.48 -50.12
CA ARG A 12 -30.00 -17.32 -51.39
C ARG A 12 -28.53 -16.97 -51.16
N GLY A 13 -28.25 -15.99 -50.30
CA GLY A 13 -26.89 -15.52 -50.00
C GLY A 13 -26.04 -16.60 -49.34
N ALA A 14 -26.60 -17.31 -48.35
CA ALA A 14 -25.91 -18.37 -47.63
C ALA A 14 -25.60 -19.56 -48.55
N ARG A 15 -26.49 -19.92 -49.48
CA ARG A 15 -26.21 -20.97 -50.47
C ARG A 15 -25.08 -20.62 -51.43
N VAL A 16 -24.94 -19.34 -51.78
CA VAL A 16 -23.82 -18.85 -52.62
C VAL A 16 -22.53 -18.89 -51.82
N LEU A 17 -22.53 -18.29 -50.63
CA LEU A 17 -21.36 -18.20 -49.76
C LEU A 17 -20.85 -19.58 -49.28
N ALA A 18 -21.75 -20.54 -49.02
CA ALA A 18 -21.38 -21.91 -48.65
C ALA A 18 -20.59 -22.66 -49.74
N LYS A 19 -20.68 -22.22 -51.00
CA LYS A 19 -19.92 -22.79 -52.13
C LYS A 19 -18.60 -22.06 -52.40
N ALA A 20 -18.30 -20.99 -51.67
CA ALA A 20 -17.06 -20.25 -51.83
C ALA A 20 -15.84 -21.12 -51.48
N SER A 21 -14.72 -20.87 -52.15
CA SER A 21 -13.44 -21.54 -51.84
C SER A 21 -12.92 -21.12 -50.48
N GLU A 22 -13.03 -19.83 -50.15
CA GLU A 22 -12.54 -19.27 -48.89
C GLU A 22 -13.38 -19.72 -47.68
N GLY A 23 -12.71 -20.05 -46.58
CA GLY A 23 -13.38 -20.47 -45.33
C GLY A 23 -14.12 -19.33 -44.63
N THR A 24 -13.64 -18.09 -44.79
CA THR A 24 -14.24 -16.83 -44.31
C THR A 24 -15.64 -16.58 -44.87
N ASP A 25 -15.80 -16.73 -46.18
CA ASP A 25 -17.09 -16.54 -46.85
C ASP A 25 -18.09 -17.63 -46.46
N ARG A 26 -17.63 -18.89 -46.39
CA ARG A 26 -18.45 -20.00 -45.91
C ARG A 26 -18.89 -19.80 -44.45
N LEU A 27 -18.05 -19.23 -43.59
CA LEU A 27 -18.41 -18.91 -42.21
C LEU A 27 -19.40 -17.74 -42.12
N LEU A 28 -19.31 -16.75 -43.01
CA LEU A 28 -20.30 -15.68 -43.10
C LEU A 28 -21.69 -16.24 -43.45
N ALA A 29 -21.76 -17.29 -44.27
CA ALA A 29 -23.01 -18.00 -44.53
C ALA A 29 -23.65 -18.54 -43.24
N VAL A 30 -22.83 -19.15 -42.36
CA VAL A 30 -23.26 -19.69 -41.07
C VAL A 30 -23.71 -18.57 -40.12
N GLU A 31 -22.98 -17.45 -40.06
CA GLU A 31 -23.34 -16.28 -39.23
C GLU A 31 -24.70 -15.70 -39.63
N LEU A 32 -24.97 -15.57 -40.93
CA LEU A 32 -26.26 -15.04 -41.42
C LEU A 32 -27.43 -15.98 -41.10
N ILE A 33 -27.22 -17.30 -41.24
CA ILE A 33 -28.23 -18.31 -40.85
C ILE A 33 -28.46 -18.29 -39.34
N GLY A 34 -27.40 -18.25 -38.54
CA GLY A 34 -27.49 -18.17 -37.08
C GLY A 34 -28.21 -16.91 -36.60
N ALA A 35 -28.03 -15.77 -37.29
CA ALA A 35 -28.76 -14.55 -37.00
C ALA A 35 -30.28 -14.67 -37.26
N LEU A 36 -30.69 -15.40 -38.30
CA LEU A 36 -32.11 -15.70 -38.52
C LEU A 36 -32.67 -16.67 -37.48
N GLU A 37 -31.89 -17.68 -37.10
CA GLU A 37 -32.26 -18.64 -36.05
C GLU A 37 -32.47 -17.93 -34.71
N ALA A 38 -31.57 -17.01 -34.34
CA ALA A 38 -31.71 -16.18 -33.14
C ALA A 38 -32.95 -15.27 -33.15
N GLN A 39 -33.45 -14.91 -34.33
CA GLN A 39 -34.71 -14.16 -34.48
C GLN A 39 -35.95 -15.08 -34.51
N GLY A 40 -35.80 -16.40 -34.41
CA GLY A 40 -36.89 -17.37 -34.53
C GLY A 40 -37.47 -17.47 -35.95
N ARG A 41 -36.71 -17.04 -36.97
CA ARG A 41 -37.17 -16.89 -38.37
C ARG A 41 -36.44 -17.83 -39.34
N SER A 42 -35.65 -18.78 -38.83
CA SER A 42 -35.00 -19.81 -39.65
C SER A 42 -35.87 -21.06 -39.79
N GLU A 43 -35.90 -21.63 -41.00
CA GLU A 43 -36.50 -22.93 -41.25
C GLU A 43 -35.56 -24.07 -40.86
N ARG A 44 -36.11 -25.20 -40.42
CA ARG A 44 -35.34 -26.38 -39.98
C ARG A 44 -34.29 -26.82 -41.01
N LYS A 45 -34.66 -26.89 -42.30
CA LYS A 45 -33.75 -27.28 -43.39
C LYS A 45 -32.60 -26.30 -43.57
N LEU A 46 -32.84 -25.00 -43.36
CA LEU A 46 -31.81 -23.96 -43.47
C LEU A 46 -30.84 -24.01 -42.30
N THR A 47 -31.35 -24.26 -41.09
CA THR A 47 -30.52 -24.50 -39.91
C THR A 47 -29.66 -25.76 -40.05
N GLU A 48 -30.21 -26.88 -40.53
CA GLU A 48 -29.45 -28.10 -40.81
C GLU A 48 -28.34 -27.84 -41.85
N PHE A 49 -28.65 -27.11 -42.93
CA PHE A 49 -27.66 -26.68 -43.91
C PHE A 49 -26.54 -25.80 -43.32
N GLY A 50 -26.88 -24.90 -42.40
CA GLY A 50 -25.89 -24.08 -41.69
C GLY A 50 -24.94 -24.91 -40.83
N LYS A 51 -25.47 -25.93 -40.15
CA LYS A 51 -24.66 -26.88 -39.36
C LYS A 51 -23.71 -27.70 -40.23
N ASP A 52 -24.19 -28.21 -41.37
CA ASP A 52 -23.34 -28.95 -42.32
C ASP A 52 -22.25 -28.05 -42.91
N THR A 53 -22.58 -26.79 -43.21
CA THR A 53 -21.62 -25.80 -43.69
C THR A 53 -20.55 -25.51 -42.64
N LEU A 54 -20.95 -25.34 -41.37
CA LEU A 54 -20.01 -25.16 -40.26
C LEU A 54 -19.08 -26.37 -40.09
N ALA A 55 -19.62 -27.59 -40.16
CA ALA A 55 -18.81 -28.81 -40.08
C ALA A 55 -17.78 -28.89 -41.24
N SER A 56 -18.19 -28.53 -42.46
CA SER A 56 -17.31 -28.45 -43.63
C SER A 56 -16.23 -27.38 -43.52
N VAL A 57 -16.53 -26.24 -42.90
CA VAL A 57 -15.53 -25.20 -42.58
C VAL A 57 -14.51 -25.76 -41.58
N ILE A 58 -14.98 -26.33 -40.47
CA ILE A 58 -14.11 -26.89 -39.42
C ILE A 58 -13.19 -27.98 -39.98
N ALA A 59 -13.71 -28.88 -40.83
CA ALA A 59 -12.94 -29.98 -41.41
C ALA A 59 -11.83 -29.52 -42.37
N ARG A 60 -11.89 -28.29 -42.88
CA ARG A 60 -10.92 -27.73 -43.84
C ARG A 60 -10.05 -26.62 -43.25
N LEU A 61 -10.11 -26.38 -41.95
CA LEU A 61 -9.31 -25.36 -41.29
C LEU A 61 -7.82 -25.68 -41.41
N ASP A 62 -7.06 -24.75 -41.99
CA ASP A 62 -5.60 -24.75 -41.94
C ASP A 62 -5.06 -23.78 -40.87
N ARG A 63 -3.74 -23.63 -40.82
CA ARG A 63 -3.05 -22.82 -39.80
C ARG A 63 -3.40 -21.32 -39.92
N ASP A 64 -3.63 -20.82 -41.12
CA ASP A 64 -3.91 -19.40 -41.36
C ASP A 64 -5.41 -19.11 -41.17
N ASP A 65 -6.28 -20.01 -41.65
CA ASP A 65 -7.73 -19.98 -41.45
C ASP A 65 -8.11 -20.08 -39.97
N GLY A 66 -7.43 -20.94 -39.21
CA GLY A 66 -7.64 -21.09 -37.78
C GLY A 66 -7.47 -19.77 -37.02
N GLY A 67 -6.50 -18.93 -37.40
CA GLY A 67 -6.28 -17.63 -36.78
C GLY A 67 -7.39 -16.62 -37.08
N ALA A 68 -7.91 -16.60 -38.29
CA ALA A 68 -8.93 -15.64 -38.74
C ALA A 68 -10.35 -16.03 -38.30
N LEU A 69 -10.67 -17.32 -38.29
CA LEU A 69 -12.02 -17.84 -38.07
C LEU A 69 -12.30 -18.20 -36.60
N SER A 70 -11.27 -18.47 -35.77
CA SER A 70 -11.44 -18.84 -34.35
C SER A 70 -12.32 -17.86 -33.55
N PRO A 71 -12.17 -16.52 -33.64
CA PRO A 71 -13.00 -15.59 -32.86
C PRO A 71 -14.47 -15.64 -33.27
N ARG A 72 -14.72 -15.83 -34.56
CA ARG A 72 -16.07 -15.86 -35.15
C ARG A 72 -16.79 -17.16 -34.78
N ILE A 73 -16.09 -18.30 -34.89
CA ILE A 73 -16.59 -19.60 -34.44
C ILE A 73 -16.85 -19.60 -32.93
N ALA A 74 -15.93 -19.04 -32.12
CA ALA A 74 -16.12 -18.90 -30.68
C ALA A 74 -17.37 -18.07 -30.34
N ALA A 75 -17.62 -16.96 -31.06
CA ALA A 75 -18.80 -16.15 -30.85
C ALA A 75 -20.11 -16.87 -31.21
N ILE A 76 -20.13 -17.69 -32.27
CA ILE A 76 -21.33 -18.43 -32.71
C ILE A 76 -21.61 -19.64 -31.81
N THR A 77 -20.56 -20.36 -31.40
CA THR A 77 -20.68 -21.64 -30.70
C THR A 77 -20.58 -21.52 -29.18
N GLY A 78 -20.14 -20.37 -28.66
CA GLY A 78 -19.80 -20.19 -27.24
C GLY A 78 -18.52 -20.91 -26.80
N ALA A 79 -17.80 -21.56 -27.73
CA ALA A 79 -16.53 -22.22 -27.45
C ALA A 79 -15.40 -21.21 -27.18
N ARG A 80 -14.33 -21.65 -26.50
CA ARG A 80 -13.19 -20.81 -26.17
C ARG A 80 -12.44 -20.36 -27.44
N ASP A 81 -12.15 -19.06 -27.58
CA ASP A 81 -11.38 -18.53 -28.70
C ASP A 81 -9.92 -19.00 -28.66
N THR A 82 -9.59 -19.93 -29.56
CA THR A 82 -8.25 -20.51 -29.71
C THR A 82 -7.22 -19.53 -30.28
N ARG A 83 -7.63 -18.43 -30.91
CA ARG A 83 -6.71 -17.37 -31.42
C ARG A 83 -5.94 -16.70 -30.29
N VAL A 84 -6.53 -16.57 -29.10
CA VAL A 84 -5.87 -15.97 -27.94
C VAL A 84 -4.65 -16.79 -27.55
N GLY A 85 -4.82 -18.11 -27.43
CA GLY A 85 -3.70 -19.03 -27.13
C GLY A 85 -2.66 -19.08 -28.26
N TRP A 86 -3.10 -19.00 -29.51
CA TRP A 86 -2.20 -18.99 -30.66
C TRP A 86 -1.39 -17.70 -30.81
N LYS A 87 -2.00 -16.52 -30.61
CA LYS A 87 -1.28 -15.22 -30.61
C LYS A 87 -0.23 -15.20 -29.51
N TRP A 88 -0.57 -15.73 -28.34
CA TRP A 88 0.36 -15.88 -27.23
C TRP A 88 1.53 -16.80 -27.59
N ARG A 89 1.26 -17.99 -28.16
CA ARG A 89 2.32 -18.91 -28.63
C ARG A 89 3.17 -18.34 -29.74
N SER A 90 2.58 -17.70 -30.75
CA SER A 90 3.33 -17.07 -31.85
C SER A 90 4.17 -15.88 -31.39
N TRP A 91 3.66 -15.08 -30.45
CA TRP A 91 4.45 -14.04 -29.80
C TRP A 91 5.59 -14.67 -28.98
N LEU A 92 5.31 -15.71 -28.20
CA LEU A 92 6.31 -16.44 -27.43
C LEU A 92 7.41 -17.02 -28.31
N ASP A 93 7.08 -17.71 -29.41
CA ASP A 93 8.06 -18.31 -30.32
C ASP A 93 8.96 -17.25 -30.99
N ARG A 94 8.39 -16.10 -31.39
CA ARG A 94 9.16 -14.99 -31.98
C ARG A 94 10.07 -14.28 -30.97
N ASN A 95 9.63 -14.20 -29.72
CA ASN A 95 10.36 -13.51 -28.65
C ASN A 95 11.14 -14.48 -27.75
N ARG A 96 11.12 -15.80 -28.01
CA ARG A 96 11.71 -16.80 -27.12
C ARG A 96 13.22 -16.64 -26.98
N ASN A 97 13.88 -16.22 -28.05
CA ASN A 97 15.32 -16.00 -28.07
C ASN A 97 15.72 -14.68 -27.39
N SER A 98 14.87 -13.65 -27.41
CA SER A 98 15.06 -12.40 -26.66
C SER A 98 14.60 -12.51 -25.20
N MET A 99 13.80 -13.53 -24.86
CA MET A 99 13.44 -13.93 -23.50
C MET A 99 14.36 -15.02 -22.93
N ARG A 100 15.56 -15.18 -23.48
CA ARG A 100 16.62 -15.95 -22.81
C ARG A 100 17.03 -15.20 -21.55
N ILE A 101 16.35 -15.51 -20.45
CA ILE A 101 16.91 -15.28 -19.13
C ILE A 101 18.13 -16.20 -19.05
N ASP A 102 19.32 -15.61 -19.07
CA ASP A 102 20.55 -16.36 -18.88
C ASP A 102 20.46 -17.12 -17.56
N ALA A 103 20.72 -18.43 -17.56
CA ALA A 103 20.68 -19.21 -16.32
C ALA A 103 21.73 -18.72 -15.31
N ALA A 104 22.81 -18.09 -15.80
CA ALA A 104 23.79 -17.38 -14.98
C ALA A 104 23.24 -16.06 -14.39
N ALA A 105 22.18 -15.49 -14.94
CA ALA A 105 21.45 -14.34 -14.38
C ALA A 105 20.33 -14.76 -13.39
N LEU A 106 19.87 -16.02 -13.45
CA LEU A 106 18.93 -16.60 -12.48
C LEU A 106 19.60 -17.06 -11.18
N ILE A 107 20.88 -17.41 -11.25
CA ILE A 107 21.72 -17.64 -10.08
C ILE A 107 22.69 -16.46 -10.01
N GLY A 108 22.17 -15.29 -9.65
CA GLY A 108 22.99 -14.36 -8.89
C GLY A 108 23.55 -15.09 -7.65
N PRO A 109 24.51 -14.51 -6.90
CA PRO A 109 24.76 -15.00 -5.55
C PRO A 109 23.40 -15.22 -4.88
N LYS A 110 23.23 -16.25 -4.05
CA LYS A 110 22.09 -16.29 -3.13
C LYS A 110 22.16 -14.98 -2.35
N VAL A 111 21.53 -13.93 -2.87
CA VAL A 111 21.13 -12.79 -2.08
C VAL A 111 20.18 -13.48 -1.16
N ALA A 112 20.61 -13.68 0.08
CA ALA A 112 19.70 -14.08 1.12
C ALA A 112 18.49 -13.17 0.92
N VAL A 113 17.35 -13.73 0.54
CA VAL A 113 16.10 -12.97 0.59
C VAL A 113 16.09 -12.50 2.02
N VAL A 114 16.30 -11.20 2.23
CA VAL A 114 16.23 -10.63 3.56
C VAL A 114 14.80 -10.92 3.96
N GLN A 115 14.62 -11.96 4.76
CA GLN A 115 13.30 -12.35 5.21
C GLN A 115 12.84 -11.20 6.08
N ASN A 116 11.91 -10.42 5.56
CA ASN A 116 11.26 -9.38 6.33
C ASN A 116 10.61 -10.02 7.57
N ALA A 117 10.30 -9.23 8.58
CA ALA A 117 9.82 -9.74 9.86
C ALA A 117 8.53 -10.60 9.74
N ILE A 118 7.76 -10.43 8.65
CA ILE A 118 6.59 -11.26 8.34
C ILE A 118 7.01 -12.65 7.82
N ALA A 119 8.00 -12.71 6.92
CA ALA A 119 8.51 -13.97 6.38
C ALA A 119 9.24 -14.84 7.43
N GLN A 120 9.56 -14.27 8.60
CA GLN A 120 10.12 -14.99 9.74
C GLN A 120 9.05 -15.59 10.66
N LEU A 121 7.76 -15.29 10.45
CA LEU A 121 6.68 -15.87 11.24
C LEU A 121 6.44 -17.33 10.86
N ASP A 122 6.16 -18.16 11.86
CA ASP A 122 5.56 -19.48 11.66
C ASP A 122 4.06 -19.34 11.32
N ASP A 123 3.43 -20.43 10.89
CA ASP A 123 2.01 -20.43 10.50
C ASP A 123 1.10 -19.89 11.62
N ALA A 124 1.39 -20.26 12.88
CA ALA A 124 0.64 -19.80 14.04
C ALA A 124 0.86 -18.30 14.30
N GLY A 125 2.08 -17.80 14.17
CA GLY A 125 2.43 -16.39 14.26
C GLY A 125 1.76 -15.57 13.18
N PHE A 126 1.74 -16.06 11.93
CA PHE A 126 1.07 -15.40 10.83
C PHE A 126 -0.43 -15.26 11.07
N VAL A 127 -1.11 -16.31 11.58
CA VAL A 127 -2.54 -16.24 11.94
C VAL A 127 -2.81 -15.23 13.06
N ARG A 128 -1.95 -15.16 14.08
CA ARG A 128 -2.09 -14.14 15.15
C ARG A 128 -1.84 -12.73 14.61
N PHE A 129 -0.92 -12.56 13.68
CA PHE A 129 -0.65 -11.30 13.01
C PHE A 129 -1.84 -10.83 12.19
N THR A 130 -2.43 -11.70 11.35
CA THR A 130 -3.61 -11.34 10.55
C THR A 130 -4.82 -11.01 11.44
N ALA A 131 -5.03 -11.76 12.52
CA ALA A 131 -6.07 -11.43 13.49
C ALA A 131 -5.84 -10.07 14.19
N ALA A 132 -4.58 -9.71 14.46
CA ALA A 132 -4.25 -8.39 15.01
C ALA A 132 -4.51 -7.26 14.00
N LEU A 133 -4.26 -7.48 12.70
CA LEU A 133 -4.64 -6.53 11.65
C LEU A 133 -6.16 -6.32 11.61
N ASP A 134 -6.95 -7.39 11.69
CA ASP A 134 -8.42 -7.29 11.70
C ASP A 134 -8.97 -6.46 12.88
N GLU A 135 -8.30 -6.49 14.03
CA GLU A 135 -8.65 -5.65 15.19
C GLU A 135 -8.23 -4.19 15.00
N LEU A 136 -7.14 -3.93 14.29
CA LEU A 136 -6.68 -2.56 14.00
C LEU A 136 -7.66 -1.80 13.11
N PHE A 137 -8.30 -2.48 12.15
CA PHE A 137 -9.35 -1.88 11.32
C PHE A 137 -10.52 -1.29 12.14
N LYS A 138 -10.73 -1.77 13.37
CA LYS A 138 -11.88 -1.38 14.20
C LYS A 138 -11.57 -0.22 15.15
N LYS A 139 -10.30 0.17 15.31
CA LYS A 139 -9.89 1.17 16.29
C LYS A 139 -9.33 2.42 15.64
N PRO A 140 -9.88 3.61 15.94
CA PRO A 140 -9.27 4.85 15.53
C PRO A 140 -7.97 5.13 16.29
N ILE A 141 -7.02 5.81 15.66
CA ILE A 141 -5.71 6.15 16.24
C ILE A 141 -5.57 7.66 16.39
N ASP A 142 -5.15 8.12 17.58
CA ASP A 142 -4.63 9.46 17.80
C ASP A 142 -3.11 9.35 18.02
N LEU A 143 -2.33 9.95 17.11
CA LEU A 143 -0.88 10.01 17.21
C LEU A 143 -0.43 11.45 17.49
N ALA A 144 0.10 11.71 18.67
CA ALA A 144 0.78 12.97 18.97
C ALA A 144 2.29 12.77 18.79
N VAL A 145 2.92 13.66 18.02
CA VAL A 145 4.36 13.67 17.80
C VAL A 145 4.94 14.93 18.43
N ALA A 146 5.78 14.79 19.46
CA ALA A 146 6.64 15.87 19.92
C ALA A 146 8.04 15.68 19.35
N ILE A 147 8.51 16.63 18.55
CA ILE A 147 9.78 16.55 17.84
C ILE A 147 10.68 17.73 18.21
N ASP A 148 11.89 17.40 18.60
CA ASP A 148 13.00 18.33 18.76
C ASP A 148 13.32 18.99 17.42
N CYS A 149 13.41 20.32 17.42
CA CYS A 149 13.59 21.15 16.24
C CYS A 149 14.95 21.88 16.24
N THR A 150 15.93 21.41 17.00
CA THR A 150 17.31 21.91 16.97
C THR A 150 18.05 21.49 15.69
N ALA A 151 19.22 22.09 15.45
CA ALA A 151 20.00 21.87 14.23
C ALA A 151 20.39 20.39 14.00
N SER A 152 20.62 19.60 15.06
CA SER A 152 20.97 18.18 14.93
C SER A 152 19.84 17.33 14.36
N MET A 153 18.59 17.77 14.51
CA MET A 153 17.37 17.07 14.11
C MET A 153 16.96 17.30 12.65
N SER A 154 17.81 17.97 11.85
CA SER A 154 17.50 18.34 10.45
C SER A 154 17.10 17.16 9.56
N ALA A 155 17.74 15.99 9.73
CA ALA A 155 17.41 14.79 8.97
C ALA A 155 16.05 14.22 9.36
N GLU A 156 15.75 14.17 10.65
CA GLU A 156 14.49 13.66 11.20
C GLU A 156 13.31 14.55 10.82
N ILE A 157 13.47 15.88 10.90
CA ILE A 157 12.44 16.84 10.45
C ILE A 157 12.17 16.66 8.96
N ALA A 158 13.22 16.55 8.14
CA ALA A 158 13.07 16.33 6.70
C ALA A 158 12.38 15.00 6.39
N SER A 159 12.71 13.92 7.10
CA SER A 159 12.04 12.62 6.98
C SER A 159 10.55 12.72 7.34
N ALA A 160 10.22 13.35 8.47
CA ALA A 160 8.84 13.58 8.88
C ALA A 160 8.06 14.42 7.86
N GLN A 161 8.66 15.51 7.33
CA GLN A 161 8.06 16.36 6.29
C GLN A 161 7.79 15.59 4.99
N ALA A 162 8.69 14.68 4.62
CA ALA A 162 8.61 13.88 3.41
C ALA A 162 7.62 12.71 3.51
N GLY A 163 7.33 12.19 4.71
CA GLY A 163 6.54 10.97 4.88
C GLY A 163 5.22 11.11 5.64
N ILE A 164 4.89 12.26 6.23
CA ILE A 164 3.64 12.43 6.99
C ILE A 164 2.38 12.08 6.18
N ASP A 165 2.36 12.44 4.90
CA ASP A 165 1.24 12.15 4.00
C ASP A 165 1.07 10.64 3.80
N ASP A 166 2.19 9.93 3.59
CA ASP A 166 2.20 8.49 3.35
C ASP A 166 1.85 7.73 4.63
N LEU A 167 2.34 8.20 5.80
CA LEU A 167 1.94 7.68 7.10
C LEU A 167 0.43 7.78 7.30
N MET A 168 -0.14 8.97 7.13
CA MET A 168 -1.57 9.19 7.32
C MET A 168 -2.40 8.39 6.32
N ARG A 169 -1.99 8.32 5.04
CA ARG A 169 -2.69 7.52 4.02
C ARG A 169 -2.66 6.04 4.36
N PHE A 170 -1.51 5.51 4.73
CA PHE A 170 -1.35 4.09 5.08
C PHE A 170 -2.16 3.73 6.32
N VAL A 171 -1.98 4.47 7.41
CA VAL A 171 -2.68 4.19 8.68
C VAL A 171 -4.19 4.36 8.51
N ASN A 172 -4.66 5.37 7.77
CA ASN A 172 -6.10 5.49 7.46
C ASN A 172 -6.64 4.33 6.62
N ALA A 173 -5.83 3.73 5.75
CA ALA A 173 -6.25 2.58 4.94
C ALA A 173 -6.39 1.29 5.75
N VAL A 174 -5.72 1.19 6.91
CA VAL A 174 -5.66 -0.04 7.72
C VAL A 174 -6.34 0.07 9.09
N THR A 175 -6.92 1.22 9.43
CA THR A 175 -7.52 1.50 10.75
C THR A 175 -8.86 2.23 10.67
N GLY A 176 -9.52 2.43 11.81
CA GLY A 176 -10.77 3.20 11.92
C GLY A 176 -10.60 4.72 11.76
N GLY A 177 -9.47 5.19 11.24
CA GLY A 177 -9.15 6.59 11.02
C GLY A 177 -8.10 7.13 12.01
N MET A 178 -7.16 7.88 11.46
CA MET A 178 -6.02 8.48 12.14
C MET A 178 -6.22 9.99 12.31
N ARG A 179 -5.83 10.52 13.47
CA ARG A 179 -5.55 11.95 13.64
C ARG A 179 -4.13 12.14 14.12
N VAL A 180 -3.49 13.21 13.65
CA VAL A 180 -2.13 13.58 14.06
C VAL A 180 -2.15 14.94 14.75
N ALA A 181 -1.50 15.02 15.91
CA ALA A 181 -1.14 16.26 16.58
C ALA A 181 0.38 16.41 16.57
N ILE A 182 0.88 17.63 16.51
CA ILE A 182 2.32 17.92 16.35
C ILE A 182 2.73 18.95 17.39
N VAL A 183 3.81 18.67 18.11
CA VAL A 183 4.53 19.63 18.94
C VAL A 183 5.96 19.76 18.42
N GLY A 184 6.37 20.96 18.01
CA GLY A 184 7.79 21.29 17.84
C GLY A 184 8.32 21.93 19.12
N PHE A 185 9.54 21.61 19.53
CA PHE A 185 10.22 22.28 20.64
C PHE A 185 11.71 22.46 20.35
N ARG A 186 12.32 23.47 20.98
CA ARG A 186 13.75 23.77 20.91
C ARG A 186 14.26 24.18 22.30
N ASP A 187 15.49 24.69 22.38
CA ASP A 187 16.08 25.26 23.58
C ASP A 187 15.39 26.60 23.94
N GLN A 188 15.44 26.97 25.22
CA GLN A 188 14.88 28.20 25.78
C GLN A 188 15.46 29.47 25.15
N GLN A 189 16.63 29.40 24.53
CA GLN A 189 17.31 30.57 23.96
C GLN A 189 16.95 30.83 22.49
N ASP A 190 16.20 29.94 21.85
CA ASP A 190 15.87 30.05 20.43
C ASP A 190 14.68 30.99 20.16
N GLU A 191 14.62 31.58 18.95
CA GLU A 191 13.55 32.50 18.53
C GLU A 191 12.14 31.91 18.67
N PHE A 192 12.07 30.59 18.45
CA PHE A 192 10.87 29.79 18.61
C PHE A 192 11.16 28.69 19.64
N GLN A 193 10.35 28.67 20.68
CA GLN A 193 10.54 27.81 21.84
C GLN A 193 9.62 26.58 21.81
N LEU A 194 8.32 26.75 21.50
CA LEU A 194 7.32 25.69 21.58
C LEU A 194 6.11 25.96 20.69
N MET A 195 5.77 25.04 19.78
CA MET A 195 4.68 25.16 18.79
C MET A 195 3.83 23.91 18.92
N GLY A 196 2.54 24.08 19.17
CA GLY A 196 1.61 22.97 19.24
C GLY A 196 0.46 23.14 18.27
N TRP A 197 0.15 22.07 17.55
CA TRP A 197 -1.06 21.95 16.76
C TRP A 197 -1.82 20.70 17.20
N ASP A 198 -3.06 20.90 17.63
CA ASP A 198 -3.96 19.84 18.09
C ASP A 198 -4.31 18.84 16.96
N PHE A 199 -4.98 17.73 17.27
CA PHE A 199 -5.29 16.67 16.30
C PHE A 199 -6.00 17.15 15.04
N THR A 200 -5.49 16.75 13.88
CA THR A 200 -6.19 16.84 12.58
C THR A 200 -6.27 15.49 11.89
N ALA A 201 -7.39 15.24 11.21
CA ALA A 201 -7.56 14.08 10.33
C ALA A 201 -7.19 14.40 8.88
N ASP A 202 -6.94 15.67 8.55
CA ASP A 202 -6.62 16.11 7.19
C ASP A 202 -5.11 16.01 6.93
N PRO A 203 -4.66 15.12 6.00
CA PRO A 203 -3.25 15.03 5.63
C PRO A 203 -2.67 16.35 5.11
N ALA A 204 -3.46 17.16 4.39
CA ALA A 204 -2.97 18.45 3.90
C ALA A 204 -2.68 19.42 5.03
N GLU A 205 -3.54 19.46 6.05
CA GLU A 205 -3.33 20.29 7.23
C GLU A 205 -2.15 19.79 8.07
N ALA A 206 -2.03 18.48 8.28
CA ALA A 206 -0.88 17.87 8.96
C ALA A 206 0.43 18.21 8.24
N ARG A 207 0.44 18.11 6.90
CA ARG A 207 1.58 18.54 6.07
C ARG A 207 1.90 20.01 6.28
N THR A 208 0.92 20.91 6.17
CA THR A 208 1.16 22.35 6.42
C THR A 208 1.74 22.63 7.80
N ARG A 209 1.35 21.86 8.83
CA ARG A 209 1.87 22.01 10.20
C ARG A 209 3.30 21.50 10.35
N ILE A 210 3.62 20.30 9.85
CA ILE A 210 5.00 19.78 9.92
C ILE A 210 5.98 20.63 9.10
N TRP A 211 5.52 21.23 7.99
CA TRP A 211 6.33 22.13 7.17
C TRP A 211 6.56 23.51 7.80
N LYS A 212 5.89 23.84 8.92
CA LYS A 212 6.23 25.02 9.73
C LYS A 212 7.41 24.77 10.67
N LEU A 213 7.78 23.50 10.88
CA LEU A 213 8.97 23.16 11.63
C LEU A 213 10.20 23.34 10.75
N SER A 214 11.25 23.92 11.32
CA SER A 214 12.58 23.96 10.73
C SER A 214 13.59 23.55 11.78
N ALA A 215 14.70 22.95 11.36
CA ALA A 215 15.84 22.72 12.24
C ALA A 215 16.63 24.02 12.34
N ASP A 216 16.73 24.58 13.53
CA ASP A 216 17.52 25.79 13.79
C ASP A 216 17.85 25.87 15.28
N GLY A 217 18.86 26.67 15.63
CA GLY A 217 19.23 26.91 17.01
C GLY A 217 19.91 25.73 17.71
N GLY A 218 19.85 25.75 19.03
CA GLY A 218 20.58 24.88 19.95
C GLY A 218 21.80 25.55 20.61
N GLY A 219 22.38 24.91 21.61
CA GLY A 219 23.57 25.43 22.30
C GLY A 219 23.97 24.60 23.52
N ASP A 220 23.12 24.60 24.56
CA ASP A 220 23.32 23.79 25.74
C ASP A 220 22.57 22.45 25.58
N GLU A 221 23.19 21.34 25.99
CA GLU A 221 22.67 19.97 25.80
C GLU A 221 21.26 19.67 26.35
N PRO A 222 20.60 20.45 27.23
CA PRO A 222 19.22 20.16 27.61
C PRO A 222 18.14 20.92 26.79
N GLU A 223 17.05 20.23 26.46
CA GLU A 223 15.95 20.74 25.63
C GLU A 223 14.62 20.90 26.40
N MET A 224 13.65 21.60 25.80
CA MET A 224 12.30 21.83 26.37
C MET A 224 11.33 20.65 26.29
N VAL A 225 11.84 19.43 26.47
CA VAL A 225 11.06 18.17 26.47
C VAL A 225 9.86 18.22 27.43
N TYR A 226 10.05 18.76 28.64
CA TYR A 226 8.97 18.84 29.63
C TYR A 226 7.79 19.69 29.15
N GLU A 227 8.06 20.86 28.57
CA GLU A 227 7.00 21.76 28.09
C GLU A 227 6.27 21.18 26.88
N ALA A 228 7.01 20.50 26.00
CA ALA A 228 6.43 19.79 24.86
C ALA A 228 5.46 18.68 25.30
N MET A 229 5.88 17.85 26.24
CA MET A 229 5.03 16.77 26.77
C MET A 229 3.85 17.33 27.57
N ARG A 230 4.05 18.41 28.35
CA ARG A 230 2.98 19.09 29.08
C ARG A 230 1.90 19.64 28.14
N MET A 231 2.32 20.22 27.02
CA MET A 231 1.40 20.65 25.97
C MET A 231 0.66 19.47 25.36
N ALA A 232 1.37 18.41 24.95
CA ALA A 232 0.76 17.26 24.29
C ALA A 232 -0.28 16.55 25.17
N TYR A 233 0.02 16.33 26.46
CA TYR A 233 -0.92 15.66 27.36
C TYR A 233 -2.02 16.58 27.87
N GLY A 234 -1.71 17.85 28.12
CA GLY A 234 -2.62 18.77 28.81
C GLY A 234 -3.48 19.64 27.91
N LYS A 235 -3.15 19.78 26.62
CA LYS A 235 -3.85 20.69 25.69
C LYS A 235 -4.48 20.00 24.48
N PHE A 236 -3.98 18.84 24.07
CA PHE A 236 -4.54 18.15 22.91
C PHE A 236 -5.85 17.42 23.21
N SER A 237 -6.72 17.38 22.21
CA SER A 237 -8.08 16.85 22.29
C SER A 237 -8.11 15.33 22.02
N TRP A 238 -7.45 14.55 22.90
CA TRP A 238 -7.40 13.09 22.83
C TRP A 238 -8.81 12.46 22.84
N ARG A 239 -9.06 11.49 21.96
CA ARG A 239 -10.30 10.70 21.97
C ARG A 239 -10.30 9.69 23.11
N SER A 240 -11.47 9.41 23.67
CA SER A 240 -11.63 8.43 24.75
C SER A 240 -11.74 6.97 24.27
N GLN A 241 -12.12 6.76 23.01
CA GLN A 241 -12.30 5.44 22.39
C GLN A 241 -11.37 5.26 21.19
N SER A 242 -10.09 5.53 21.40
CA SER A 242 -9.03 5.40 20.40
C SER A 242 -7.77 4.80 21.02
N GLN A 243 -6.89 4.32 20.15
CA GLN A 243 -5.52 4.04 20.51
C GLN A 243 -4.76 5.37 20.52
N ASN A 244 -4.39 5.82 21.73
CA ASN A 244 -3.75 7.11 21.96
C ASN A 244 -2.26 6.91 22.17
N ILE A 245 -1.46 7.47 21.27
CA ILE A 245 -0.02 7.27 21.23
C ILE A 245 0.68 8.62 21.21
N MET A 246 1.56 8.84 22.17
CA MET A 246 2.48 9.97 22.21
C MET A 246 3.87 9.46 21.82
N VAL A 247 4.51 10.10 20.84
CA VAL A 247 5.91 9.82 20.46
C VAL A 247 6.75 11.07 20.70
N LEU A 248 7.71 10.97 21.61
CA LEU A 248 8.76 11.97 21.78
C LEU A 248 9.94 11.61 20.86
N ILE A 249 10.39 12.56 20.04
CA ILE A 249 11.53 12.40 19.13
C ILE A 249 12.56 13.46 19.50
N GLY A 250 13.79 13.04 19.80
CA GLY A 250 14.88 13.97 20.12
C GLY A 250 16.19 13.26 20.40
N ASP A 251 17.27 14.02 20.59
CA ASP A 251 18.62 13.50 20.86
C ASP A 251 19.23 13.99 22.19
N ALA A 252 18.48 14.83 22.92
CA ALA A 252 18.88 15.51 24.14
C ALA A 252 17.86 15.37 25.30
N PRO A 253 18.32 15.36 26.57
CA PRO A 253 17.46 15.19 27.73
C PRO A 253 16.66 16.47 28.07
N PRO A 254 15.63 16.38 28.92
CA PRO A 254 14.97 17.56 29.48
C PRO A 254 15.94 18.44 30.29
N HIS A 255 15.67 19.74 30.37
CA HIS A 255 16.40 20.65 31.26
C HIS A 255 16.55 20.14 32.72
N PRO A 256 17.70 20.41 33.37
CA PRO A 256 17.92 20.03 34.77
C PRO A 256 16.77 20.44 35.69
N GLY A 257 16.36 19.52 36.57
CA GLY A 257 15.23 19.71 37.48
C GLY A 257 13.86 19.31 36.89
N TRP A 258 13.76 19.10 35.57
CA TRP A 258 12.50 18.71 34.93
C TRP A 258 12.37 17.22 34.63
N GLY A 259 13.49 16.47 34.58
CA GLY A 259 13.52 15.05 34.24
C GLY A 259 12.49 14.18 34.97
N SER A 260 12.51 14.18 36.31
CA SER A 260 11.54 13.41 37.12
C SER A 260 10.09 13.83 36.86
N ARG A 261 9.83 15.13 36.69
CA ARG A 261 8.47 15.62 36.39
C ARG A 261 7.99 15.17 35.01
N THR A 262 8.89 15.08 34.04
CA THR A 262 8.60 14.53 32.72
C THR A 262 8.22 13.05 32.79
N VAL A 263 8.94 12.27 33.63
CA VAL A 263 8.64 10.86 33.88
C VAL A 263 7.28 10.70 34.57
N ASP A 264 7.01 11.47 35.63
CA ASP A 264 5.74 11.44 36.37
C ASP A 264 4.55 11.78 35.46
N MET A 265 4.73 12.73 34.56
CA MET A 265 3.72 13.14 33.60
C MET A 265 3.41 12.02 32.59
N SER A 266 4.43 11.31 32.11
CA SER A 266 4.23 10.16 31.22
C SER A 266 3.48 9.02 31.95
N GLN A 267 3.80 8.78 33.23
CA GLN A 267 3.06 7.84 34.06
C GLN A 267 1.59 8.25 34.24
N ALA A 268 1.32 9.52 34.49
CA ALA A 268 -0.04 10.04 34.62
C ALA A 268 -0.82 9.90 33.31
N ALA A 269 -0.19 10.22 32.16
CA ALA A 269 -0.81 10.07 30.84
C ALA A 269 -1.19 8.62 30.54
N ARG A 270 -0.34 7.66 30.95
CA ARG A 270 -0.65 6.23 30.84
C ARG A 270 -1.91 5.83 31.60
N ALA A 271 -2.13 6.40 32.79
CA ALA A 271 -3.37 6.16 33.56
C ALA A 271 -4.63 6.68 32.82
N HIS A 272 -4.46 7.61 31.89
CA HIS A 272 -5.51 8.10 30.98
C HIS A 272 -5.54 7.40 29.62
N GLY A 273 -4.82 6.29 29.46
CA GLY A 273 -4.83 5.48 28.24
C GLY A 273 -3.94 6.01 27.12
N ILE A 274 -3.01 6.93 27.40
CA ILE A 274 -2.02 7.42 26.43
C ILE A 274 -0.71 6.66 26.61
N THR A 275 -0.33 5.86 25.62
CA THR A 275 0.96 5.16 25.63
C THR A 275 2.05 6.08 25.10
N THR A 276 3.18 6.16 25.80
CA THR A 276 4.30 7.03 25.40
C THR A 276 5.49 6.22 24.92
N TYR A 277 5.93 6.48 23.70
CA TYR A 277 7.18 5.98 23.13
C TYR A 277 8.18 7.12 22.99
N VAL A 278 9.44 6.75 22.92
CA VAL A 278 10.53 7.70 22.69
C VAL A 278 11.36 7.20 21.52
N ILE A 279 11.58 8.05 20.52
CA ILE A 279 12.51 7.82 19.43
C ILE A 279 13.76 8.67 19.70
N SER A 280 14.85 8.00 20.05
CA SER A 280 16.16 8.62 20.27
C SER A 280 16.87 8.80 18.94
N ALA A 281 17.00 10.04 18.49
CA ALA A 281 17.67 10.45 17.24
C ALA A 281 19.18 10.74 17.41
N ARG A 282 19.81 10.23 18.47
CA ARG A 282 21.25 10.42 18.69
C ARG A 282 22.07 9.85 17.53
N SER A 283 23.11 10.59 17.14
CA SER A 283 24.15 10.11 16.24
C SER A 283 24.66 8.71 16.62
N ILE A 284 24.94 7.88 15.61
CA ILE A 284 25.42 6.51 15.74
C ILE A 284 26.68 6.40 16.60
N THR A 285 27.51 7.46 16.63
CA THR A 285 28.75 7.50 17.41
C THR A 285 28.50 7.71 18.92
N LYS A 286 27.34 8.25 19.32
CA LYS A 286 26.99 8.50 20.72
C LYS A 286 26.16 7.35 21.29
N THR A 287 26.80 6.28 21.74
CA THR A 287 26.11 5.07 22.23
C THR A 287 25.37 5.24 23.55
N GLU A 288 25.69 6.30 24.31
CA GLU A 288 25.06 6.57 25.60
C GLU A 288 23.56 6.91 25.44
N GLU A 289 22.74 6.32 26.32
CA GLU A 289 21.31 6.63 26.41
C GLU A 289 21.11 8.10 26.78
N VAL A 290 20.09 8.72 26.17
CA VAL A 290 19.66 10.06 26.58
C VAL A 290 19.02 9.94 27.97
N LYS A 291 19.51 10.75 28.92
CA LYS A 291 19.02 10.74 30.29
C LYS A 291 17.50 10.93 30.32
N HIS A 292 16.82 10.14 31.18
CA HIS A 292 15.37 10.09 31.35
C HIS A 292 14.54 9.49 30.20
N PHE A 293 15.05 9.32 28.98
CA PHE A 293 14.25 8.78 27.87
C PHE A 293 13.73 7.36 28.15
N THR A 294 14.59 6.49 28.68
CA THR A 294 14.21 5.12 29.08
C THR A 294 13.15 5.12 30.18
N GLU A 295 13.27 6.02 31.15
CA GLU A 295 12.30 6.15 32.23
C GLU A 295 10.95 6.70 31.75
N ILE A 296 10.98 7.74 30.90
CA ILE A 296 9.79 8.33 30.28
C ILE A 296 9.01 7.26 29.52
N ALA A 297 9.67 6.56 28.59
CA ALA A 297 9.00 5.54 27.79
C ALA A 297 8.42 4.42 28.67
N ARG A 298 9.22 3.87 29.59
CA ARG A 298 8.82 2.76 30.46
C ARG A 298 7.64 3.13 31.36
N MET A 299 7.67 4.32 31.95
CA MET A 299 6.59 4.78 32.83
C MET A 299 5.33 5.13 32.04
N GLY A 300 5.49 5.65 30.83
CA GLY A 300 4.43 5.85 29.84
C GLY A 300 3.88 4.56 29.20
N GLY A 301 4.44 3.40 29.54
CA GLY A 301 3.97 2.09 29.06
C GLY A 301 4.46 1.70 27.67
N GLY A 302 5.39 2.45 27.09
CA GLY A 302 6.07 2.11 25.84
C GLY A 302 7.55 1.80 26.07
N ARG A 303 8.35 2.01 25.01
CA ARG A 303 9.79 1.74 24.97
C ARG A 303 10.53 2.80 24.16
N VAL A 304 11.86 2.78 24.27
CA VAL A 304 12.74 3.60 23.44
C VAL A 304 13.05 2.86 22.14
N ILE A 305 12.92 3.56 21.01
CA ILE A 305 13.44 3.17 19.71
C ILE A 305 14.64 4.05 19.42
N ARG A 306 15.74 3.44 18.98
CA ARG A 306 16.93 4.19 18.59
C ARG A 306 17.00 4.26 17.08
N LEU A 307 16.98 5.46 16.51
CA LEU A 307 17.19 5.63 15.08
C LEU A 307 18.63 5.24 14.71
N SER A 308 18.76 4.64 13.54
CA SER A 308 20.04 4.30 12.93
C SER A 308 19.93 4.55 11.42
N ASP A 309 21.04 4.53 10.68
CA ASP A 309 21.05 4.70 9.22
C ASP A 309 20.15 3.70 8.47
N ARG A 310 19.68 2.63 9.14
CA ARG A 310 18.84 1.59 8.56
C ARG A 310 17.34 1.78 8.79
N ASN A 311 16.94 2.67 9.71
CA ASN A 311 15.55 2.78 10.13
C ASN A 311 15.00 4.16 9.74
N ASP A 312 13.93 4.17 8.95
CA ASP A 312 13.23 5.38 8.57
C ASP A 312 12.29 5.84 9.71
N LEU A 313 12.38 7.11 10.10
CA LEU A 313 11.57 7.67 11.18
C LEU A 313 10.08 7.46 10.96
N VAL A 314 9.61 7.62 9.72
CA VAL A 314 8.18 7.51 9.40
C VAL A 314 7.72 6.06 9.46
N ALA A 315 8.58 5.12 9.08
CA ALA A 315 8.32 3.70 9.26
C ALA A 315 8.22 3.31 10.75
N GLU A 316 9.10 3.83 11.59
CA GLU A 316 9.04 3.63 13.04
C GLU A 316 7.74 4.19 13.64
N LEU A 317 7.34 5.40 13.22
CA LEU A 317 6.06 5.99 13.60
C LEU A 317 4.87 5.12 13.17
N ALA A 318 4.88 4.56 11.96
CA ALA A 318 3.85 3.64 11.48
C ALA A 318 3.80 2.36 12.33
N GLY A 319 4.96 1.75 12.61
CA GLY A 319 5.06 0.56 13.44
C GLY A 319 4.49 0.80 14.84
N LEU A 320 4.92 1.87 15.50
CA LEU A 320 4.44 2.27 16.82
C LEU A 320 2.96 2.61 16.83
N ALA A 321 2.48 3.36 15.83
CA ALA A 321 1.08 3.75 15.71
C ALA A 321 0.17 2.53 15.64
N LEU A 322 0.57 1.51 14.88
CA LEU A 322 -0.25 0.36 14.58
C LEU A 322 -0.12 -0.74 15.63
N SER A 323 1.10 -1.17 15.99
CA SER A 323 1.26 -2.25 16.96
C SER A 323 2.68 -2.30 17.52
N ASP A 324 2.80 -2.22 18.85
CA ASP A 324 4.08 -2.46 19.51
C ASP A 324 4.48 -3.95 19.48
N ASN A 325 3.51 -4.87 19.61
CA ASN A 325 3.77 -6.31 19.61
C ASN A 325 4.15 -6.88 18.24
N TRP A 326 3.72 -6.21 17.16
CA TRP A 326 3.99 -6.59 15.77
C TRP A 326 4.80 -5.52 15.05
N HIS A 327 5.57 -4.75 15.81
CA HIS A 327 6.21 -3.53 15.34
C HIS A 327 7.07 -3.77 14.09
N ASP A 328 8.01 -4.72 14.13
CA ASP A 328 8.91 -5.02 13.01
C ASP A 328 8.13 -5.48 11.76
N GLN A 329 7.04 -6.24 11.96
CA GLN A 329 6.16 -6.66 10.87
C GLN A 329 5.46 -5.46 10.24
N MET A 330 4.94 -4.54 11.05
CA MET A 330 4.24 -3.34 10.58
C MET A 330 5.17 -2.36 9.89
N VAL A 331 6.38 -2.16 10.42
CA VAL A 331 7.47 -1.43 9.77
C VAL A 331 7.73 -2.04 8.39
N GLY A 332 7.92 -3.36 8.31
CA GLY A 332 8.17 -4.05 7.03
C GLY A 332 7.02 -3.94 6.02
N VAL A 333 5.76 -3.95 6.47
CA VAL A 333 4.60 -3.69 5.58
C VAL A 333 4.65 -2.26 5.06
N PHE A 334 4.90 -1.28 5.94
CA PHE A 334 4.91 0.13 5.57
C PHE A 334 6.06 0.47 4.63
N GLU A 335 7.27 -0.01 4.89
CA GLU A 335 8.42 0.15 3.98
C GLU A 335 8.10 -0.42 2.60
N ARG A 336 7.44 -1.57 2.55
CA ARG A 336 7.04 -2.17 1.27
C ARG A 336 5.94 -1.36 0.57
N TYR A 337 5.01 -0.79 1.33
CA TYR A 337 4.02 0.15 0.82
C TYR A 337 4.69 1.37 0.19
N LEU A 338 5.65 2.01 0.87
CA LEU A 338 6.40 3.14 0.34
C LEU A 338 7.11 2.80 -0.98
N GLN A 339 7.71 1.61 -1.10
CA GLN A 339 8.38 1.16 -2.32
C GLN A 339 7.43 0.88 -3.50
N LEU A 340 6.18 0.53 -3.23
CA LEU A 340 5.19 0.19 -4.27
C LEU A 340 4.37 1.40 -4.70
N CYS A 341 4.21 2.38 -3.82
CA CYS A 341 3.36 3.54 -4.03
C CYS A 341 4.11 4.84 -4.36
N ARG A 342 5.45 4.85 -4.25
CA ARG A 342 6.33 5.91 -4.77
C ARG A 342 7.00 5.47 -6.06
#